data_AF-A0A8K0D646-F1
#
_entry.id   AF-A0A8K0D646-F1
#
_cell.length_a   1.000
_cell.length_b   1.000
_cell.length_c   1.000
_cell.angle_alpha   90.00
_cell.angle_beta   90.00
_cell.angle_gamma   90.00
#
_symmetry.space_group_name_H-M   'P 1'
#
loop_
_entity.id
_entity.type
_entity.pdbx_description
1 polymer ?
#
loop_
_entity_poly.entity_id
_entity_poly.type
_entity_poly.pdbx_seq_one_letter_code
_entity_poly.pdbx_strand_id
1 'polypeptide(L)'
;MNKSSLKMILNYDCLCEISKYLTDLDYLSFCIAFDMEISMDNFSRPFVHYLEYNIMVLFNFDLNLNKILERINLKCYQNLSEDFIGQYSNKVNWREVSKKEDLTEEFIKRYSDKIDWTEISKKRNLSREFIRDYKDKINWTEISRQPKLSEGFIREFQDRIDWSNLNYCHRFSEEFIREFKDCVNWKSISIYQRLSDDFLRDFKNELNLRLYVQRRTLSDSLIREFKDILPWEEVSLSQDLSEDFIREFKDVVCWHGISEGQELSEPFIREFQDRVDWHYITINQHLSEDFLREFIDKIDWHELTYNQKLSEEFIIEFKDYINWAFIDRYQHLSEKFLMEYGHLIQH
;
A
#
# COMPACT_ATOMS: atom_id res chain seq x y z
N MET A 1 -51.44 37.10 14.49
CA MET A 1 -51.91 35.75 14.10
C MET A 1 -50.69 34.85 13.92
N ASN A 2 -50.84 33.59 14.33
CA ASN A 2 -49.77 32.69 14.76
C ASN A 2 -48.83 32.22 13.64
N LYS A 3 -47.56 32.03 14.03
CA LYS A 3 -46.41 31.58 13.23
C LYS A 3 -46.42 30.04 13.03
N SER A 4 -47.57 29.41 12.76
CA SER A 4 -47.64 27.93 12.67
C SER A 4 -48.65 27.28 11.72
N SER A 5 -49.33 27.98 10.81
CA SER A 5 -50.38 27.30 10.03
C SER A 5 -50.54 27.83 8.61
N LEU A 6 -49.62 27.44 7.73
CA LEU A 6 -49.88 27.20 6.30
C LEU A 6 -48.70 26.37 5.76
N LYS A 7 -48.49 25.18 6.35
CA LYS A 7 -47.71 24.12 5.70
C LYS A 7 -48.60 23.61 4.57
N MET A 8 -48.54 24.28 3.42
CA MET A 8 -49.21 23.80 2.22
C MET A 8 -48.48 22.52 1.81
N ILE A 9 -49.01 21.37 2.24
CA ILE A 9 -48.53 20.06 1.79
C ILE A 9 -49.02 19.92 0.35
N LEU A 10 -48.32 20.58 -0.57
CA LEU A 10 -48.30 20.08 -1.94
C LEU A 10 -47.48 18.78 -1.88
N ASN A 11 -48.11 17.66 -2.21
CA ASN A 11 -47.40 16.40 -2.43
C ASN A 11 -46.30 16.63 -3.49
N TYR A 12 -45.19 15.88 -3.41
CA TYR A 12 -44.08 15.88 -4.37
C TYR A 12 -44.59 15.91 -5.82
N ASP A 13 -45.64 15.14 -6.12
CA ASP A 13 -46.25 15.09 -7.46
C ASP A 13 -46.92 16.41 -7.90
N CYS A 14 -47.57 17.15 -6.98
CA CYS A 14 -48.14 18.46 -7.28
C CYS A 14 -47.07 19.52 -7.54
N LEU A 15 -45.91 19.39 -6.90
CA LEU A 15 -44.79 20.32 -7.06
C LEU A 15 -44.06 20.10 -8.38
N CYS A 16 -43.90 18.83 -8.78
CA CYS A 16 -43.39 18.43 -10.10
C CYS A 16 -44.34 18.85 -11.23
N GLU A 17 -45.64 19.01 -10.98
CA GLU A 17 -46.56 19.57 -11.97
C GLU A 17 -46.49 21.09 -12.03
N ILE A 18 -46.45 21.79 -10.90
CA ILE A 18 -46.33 23.26 -10.89
C ILE A 18 -45.00 23.71 -11.50
N SER A 19 -43.90 22.99 -11.26
CA SER A 19 -42.57 23.31 -11.82
C SER A 19 -42.55 23.32 -13.35
N LYS A 20 -43.37 22.51 -14.02
CA LYS A 20 -43.46 22.45 -15.49
C LYS A 20 -44.01 23.73 -16.13
N TYR A 21 -44.72 24.54 -15.36
CA TYR A 21 -45.37 25.78 -15.83
C TYR A 21 -44.66 27.05 -15.37
N LEU A 22 -43.68 26.91 -14.47
CA LEU A 22 -42.87 28.03 -14.00
C LEU A 22 -41.67 28.19 -14.93
N THR A 23 -41.29 29.43 -15.21
CA THR A 23 -39.93 29.63 -15.72
C THR A 23 -38.96 29.15 -14.65
N ASP A 24 -37.78 28.72 -15.09
CA ASP A 24 -36.63 28.44 -14.25
C ASP A 24 -36.43 29.45 -13.09
N LEU A 25 -36.66 30.74 -13.35
CA LEU A 25 -36.57 31.83 -12.37
C LEU A 25 -37.72 31.85 -11.37
N ASP A 26 -38.93 31.55 -11.84
CA ASP A 26 -40.15 31.52 -11.02
C ASP A 26 -40.19 30.28 -10.12
N TYR A 27 -39.70 29.14 -10.60
CA TYR A 27 -39.54 27.91 -9.82
C TYR A 27 -38.58 28.12 -8.65
N LEU A 28 -37.46 28.79 -8.91
CA LEU A 28 -36.46 29.10 -7.90
C LEU A 28 -37.00 30.06 -6.84
N SER A 29 -37.65 31.15 -7.27
CA SER A 29 -38.28 32.13 -6.38
C SER A 29 -39.40 31.50 -5.53
N PHE A 30 -40.18 30.60 -6.12
CA PHE A 30 -41.20 29.81 -5.44
C PHE A 30 -40.59 28.89 -4.37
N CYS A 31 -39.56 28.11 -4.71
CA CYS A 31 -38.91 27.22 -3.74
C CYS A 31 -38.30 27.98 -2.57
N ILE A 32 -37.69 29.16 -2.80
CA ILE A 32 -37.17 30.02 -1.72
C ILE A 32 -38.30 30.54 -0.83
N ALA A 33 -39.38 31.08 -1.42
CA ALA A 33 -40.48 31.71 -0.69
C ALA A 33 -41.21 30.72 0.24
N PHE A 34 -41.20 29.43 -0.11
CA PHE A 34 -41.87 28.37 0.63
C PHE A 34 -40.92 27.41 1.38
N ASP A 35 -39.63 27.74 1.46
CA ASP A 35 -38.58 26.95 2.15
C ASP A 35 -38.53 25.47 1.68
N MET A 36 -38.54 25.28 0.36
CA MET A 36 -38.60 23.96 -0.28
C MET A 36 -37.23 23.48 -0.77
N GLU A 37 -37.04 22.16 -0.82
CA GLU A 37 -35.90 21.54 -1.51
C GLU A 37 -35.99 21.78 -3.02
N ILE A 38 -34.88 22.16 -3.64
CA ILE A 38 -34.80 22.43 -5.07
C ILE A 38 -34.29 21.17 -5.76
N SER A 39 -35.15 20.50 -6.53
CA SER A 39 -34.76 19.34 -7.35
C SER A 39 -34.15 19.80 -8.67
N MET A 40 -32.94 19.32 -8.95
CA MET A 40 -32.22 19.64 -10.19
C MET A 40 -32.81 18.97 -11.44
N ASP A 41 -33.67 17.95 -11.27
CA ASP A 41 -34.33 17.22 -12.35
C ASP A 41 -35.41 18.04 -13.08
N ASN A 42 -35.86 19.15 -12.47
CA ASN A 42 -36.89 20.04 -13.02
C ASN A 42 -36.35 21.09 -13.99
N PHE A 43 -35.04 21.11 -14.27
CA PHE A 43 -34.41 22.09 -15.14
C PHE A 43 -34.17 21.55 -16.55
N SER A 44 -34.39 22.41 -17.55
CA SER A 44 -34.49 22.00 -18.96
C SER A 44 -33.16 21.91 -19.74
N ARG A 45 -31.99 22.22 -19.16
CA ARG A 45 -30.68 22.28 -19.87
C ARG A 45 -29.49 21.79 -19.02
N PRO A 46 -28.43 21.21 -19.62
CA PRO A 46 -27.22 20.78 -18.89
C PRO A 46 -26.19 21.91 -18.69
N PHE A 47 -25.21 21.87 -17.77
CA PHE A 47 -25.22 21.56 -16.32
C PHE A 47 -24.19 22.45 -15.55
N VAL A 48 -23.74 23.60 -16.09
CA VAL A 48 -22.76 24.51 -15.39
C VAL A 48 -23.17 25.99 -15.45
N HIS A 49 -23.29 26.61 -16.64
CA HIS A 49 -23.72 28.02 -16.74
C HIS A 49 -25.11 28.27 -16.15
N TYR A 50 -25.96 27.26 -16.23
CA TYR A 50 -27.30 27.31 -15.67
C TYR A 50 -27.28 27.22 -14.12
N LEU A 51 -26.32 26.46 -13.56
CA LEU A 51 -26.10 26.38 -12.12
C LEU A 51 -25.62 27.73 -11.56
N GLU A 52 -24.61 28.34 -12.20
CA GLU A 52 -24.09 29.66 -11.82
C GLU A 52 -25.16 30.74 -11.91
N TYR A 53 -25.96 30.74 -12.99
CA TYR A 53 -27.07 31.67 -13.17
C TYR A 53 -28.14 31.53 -12.07
N ASN A 54 -28.53 30.30 -11.73
CA ASN A 54 -29.50 30.06 -10.66
C ASN A 54 -28.95 30.49 -9.30
N ILE A 55 -27.68 30.17 -9.00
CA ILE A 55 -27.04 30.63 -7.77
C ILE A 55 -26.98 32.17 -7.71
N MET A 56 -26.68 32.83 -8.83
CA MET A 56 -26.72 34.30 -8.93
C MET A 56 -28.10 34.86 -8.57
N VAL A 57 -29.18 34.29 -9.10
CA VAL A 57 -30.55 34.73 -8.78
C VAL A 57 -30.81 34.57 -7.27
N LEU A 58 -30.38 33.45 -6.69
CA LEU A 58 -30.50 33.19 -5.25
C LEU A 58 -29.72 34.19 -4.38
N PHE A 59 -28.58 34.70 -4.85
CA PHE A 59 -27.80 35.71 -4.11
C PHE A 59 -28.51 37.06 -3.98
N ASN A 60 -29.48 37.38 -4.84
CA ASN A 60 -30.30 38.59 -4.72
C ASN A 60 -31.24 38.57 -3.50
N PHE A 61 -31.44 37.40 -2.89
CA PHE A 61 -32.24 37.22 -1.67
C PHE A 61 -31.39 37.20 -0.39
N ASP A 62 -30.17 37.74 -0.42
CA ASP A 62 -29.21 37.79 0.71
C ASP A 62 -28.89 36.43 1.36
N LEU A 63 -29.04 35.35 0.59
CA LEU A 63 -28.60 34.01 1.01
C LEU A 63 -27.09 33.87 0.82
N ASN A 64 -26.41 33.23 1.78
CA ASN A 64 -25.01 32.79 1.61
C ASN A 64 -24.97 31.51 0.76
N LEU A 65 -23.90 31.32 -0.02
CA LEU A 65 -23.75 30.22 -0.97
C LEU A 65 -23.90 28.84 -0.32
N ASN A 66 -23.45 28.65 0.92
CA ASN A 66 -23.63 27.36 1.59
C ASN A 66 -25.10 26.99 1.78
N LYS A 67 -25.94 27.95 2.18
CA LYS A 67 -27.39 27.73 2.32
C LYS A 67 -28.04 27.45 0.99
N ILE A 68 -27.55 28.08 -0.07
CA ILE A 68 -27.99 27.84 -1.44
C ILE A 68 -27.63 26.41 -1.86
N LEU A 69 -26.36 26.01 -1.68
CA LEU A 69 -25.84 24.70 -2.06
C LEU A 69 -26.51 23.55 -1.28
N GLU A 70 -26.78 23.74 0.01
CA GLU A 70 -27.57 22.80 0.82
C GLU A 70 -28.99 22.63 0.25
N ARG A 71 -29.66 23.74 -0.11
CA ARG A 71 -31.04 23.73 -0.63
C ARG A 71 -31.18 23.11 -2.02
N ILE A 72 -30.15 23.21 -2.85
CA ILE A 72 -30.13 22.61 -4.20
C ILE A 72 -29.47 21.21 -4.19
N ASN A 73 -29.19 20.65 -3.01
CA ASN A 73 -28.54 19.36 -2.79
C ASN A 73 -27.24 19.16 -3.60
N LEU A 74 -26.54 20.26 -3.90
CA LEU A 74 -25.25 20.21 -4.60
C LEU A 74 -24.13 20.29 -3.58
N LYS A 75 -23.49 19.14 -3.37
CA LYS A 75 -22.35 19.01 -2.46
C LYS A 75 -21.05 19.64 -3.00
N CYS A 76 -21.00 20.11 -4.25
CA CYS A 76 -19.72 20.37 -4.90
C CYS A 76 -19.57 21.79 -5.48
N TYR A 77 -18.64 22.55 -4.87
CA TYR A 77 -18.00 23.72 -5.48
C TYR A 77 -17.21 23.37 -6.75
N GLN A 78 -16.99 22.07 -7.03
CA GLN A 78 -16.25 21.58 -8.19
C GLN A 78 -16.82 22.10 -9.52
N ASN A 79 -18.13 22.31 -9.61
CA ASN A 79 -18.79 22.73 -10.85
C ASN A 79 -18.83 24.25 -11.04
N LEU A 80 -18.32 25.06 -10.08
CA LEU A 80 -18.29 26.51 -10.20
C LEU A 80 -16.98 26.98 -10.83
N SER A 81 -17.07 27.93 -11.76
CA SER A 81 -15.89 28.57 -12.35
C SER A 81 -15.18 29.50 -11.36
N GLU A 82 -13.88 29.70 -11.56
CA GLU A 82 -13.08 30.63 -10.78
C GLU A 82 -13.60 32.08 -10.90
N ASP A 83 -14.07 32.47 -12.08
CA ASP A 83 -14.66 33.80 -12.32
C ASP A 83 -15.92 34.00 -11.47
N PHE A 84 -16.79 33.00 -11.43
CA PHE A 84 -17.99 33.04 -10.60
C PHE A 84 -17.66 33.12 -9.11
N ILE A 85 -16.74 32.28 -8.62
CA ILE A 85 -16.28 32.32 -7.22
C ILE A 85 -15.66 33.68 -6.90
N GLY A 86 -14.89 34.25 -7.83
CA GLY A 86 -14.29 35.58 -7.67
C GLY A 86 -15.33 36.70 -7.58
N GLN A 87 -16.35 36.68 -8.45
CA GLN A 87 -17.45 37.64 -8.45
C GLN A 87 -18.21 37.63 -7.11
N TYR A 88 -18.40 36.45 -6.52
CA TYR A 88 -19.12 36.25 -5.26
C TYR A 88 -18.21 35.92 -4.07
N SER A 89 -16.97 36.43 -4.10
CA SER A 89 -15.91 36.17 -3.12
C SER A 89 -16.28 36.45 -1.65
N ASN A 90 -17.30 37.27 -1.40
CA ASN A 90 -17.80 37.59 -0.05
C ASN A 90 -18.97 36.70 0.40
N LYS A 91 -19.53 35.87 -0.50
CA LYS A 91 -20.67 34.99 -0.24
C LYS A 91 -20.32 33.50 -0.31
N VAL A 92 -19.10 33.15 -0.72
CA VAL A 92 -18.60 31.77 -0.88
C VAL A 92 -17.97 31.23 0.41
N ASN A 93 -17.95 29.91 0.58
CA ASN A 93 -17.19 29.25 1.63
C ASN A 93 -15.79 28.89 1.14
N TRP A 94 -14.80 29.65 1.61
CA TRP A 94 -13.42 29.48 1.18
C TRP A 94 -12.79 28.14 1.53
N ARG A 95 -13.28 27.48 2.59
CA ARG A 95 -12.83 26.12 2.93
C ARG A 95 -13.27 25.12 1.87
N GLU A 96 -14.49 25.25 1.35
CA GLU A 96 -14.99 24.37 0.29
C GLU A 96 -14.40 24.73 -1.08
N VAL A 97 -14.22 26.02 -1.36
CA VAL A 97 -13.47 26.49 -2.55
C VAL A 97 -12.08 25.86 -2.57
N SER A 98 -11.37 25.85 -1.43
CA SER A 98 -10.00 25.33 -1.36
C SER A 98 -9.91 23.81 -1.63
N LYS A 99 -11.00 23.07 -1.46
CA LYS A 99 -11.08 21.63 -1.81
C LYS A 99 -11.27 21.38 -3.32
N LYS A 100 -11.61 22.40 -4.11
CA LYS A 100 -11.79 22.28 -5.57
C LYS A 100 -10.52 21.81 -6.26
N GLU A 101 -10.56 20.74 -7.06
CA GLU A 101 -9.36 20.04 -7.54
C GLU A 101 -8.54 20.88 -8.55
N ASP A 102 -9.23 21.68 -9.35
CA ASP A 102 -8.76 22.36 -10.55
C ASP A 102 -8.50 23.86 -10.34
N LEU A 103 -8.22 24.30 -9.10
CA LEU A 103 -7.84 25.70 -8.86
C LEU A 103 -6.48 26.04 -9.49
N THR A 104 -6.44 27.14 -10.23
CA THR A 104 -5.23 27.73 -10.82
C THR A 104 -4.38 28.42 -9.76
N GLU A 105 -3.07 28.45 -9.96
CA GLU A 105 -2.15 29.14 -9.07
C GLU A 105 -2.42 30.65 -9.04
N GLU A 106 -2.82 31.24 -10.17
CA GLU A 106 -3.22 32.64 -10.29
C GLU A 106 -4.44 32.96 -9.42
N PHE A 107 -5.44 32.09 -9.42
CA PHE A 107 -6.61 32.25 -8.56
C PHE A 107 -6.24 32.15 -7.08
N ILE A 108 -5.40 31.16 -6.73
CA ILE A 108 -4.92 31.01 -5.35
C ILE A 108 -4.11 32.23 -4.91
N LYS A 109 -3.23 32.77 -5.77
CA LYS A 109 -2.47 34.01 -5.53
C LYS A 109 -3.42 35.18 -5.24
N ARG A 110 -4.47 35.34 -6.04
CA ARG A 110 -5.45 36.43 -5.93
C ARG A 110 -6.21 36.41 -4.60
N TYR A 111 -6.50 35.24 -4.05
CA TYR A 111 -7.29 35.05 -2.82
C TYR A 111 -6.48 34.41 -1.67
N SER A 112 -5.17 34.67 -1.65
CA SER A 112 -4.19 34.06 -0.74
C SER A 112 -4.43 34.32 0.75
N ASP A 113 -5.28 35.30 1.08
CA ASP A 113 -5.73 35.70 2.41
C ASP A 113 -7.00 34.96 2.86
N LYS A 114 -7.77 34.41 1.92
CA LYS A 114 -9.08 33.79 2.20
C LYS A 114 -9.05 32.26 2.13
N ILE A 115 -8.22 31.70 1.26
CA ILE A 115 -8.10 30.26 1.03
C ILE A 115 -7.55 29.49 2.24
N ASP A 116 -7.96 28.22 2.37
CA ASP A 116 -7.44 27.27 3.33
C ASP A 116 -6.16 26.63 2.79
N TRP A 117 -5.01 27.10 3.28
CA TRP A 117 -3.70 26.62 2.88
C TRP A 117 -3.47 25.13 3.18
N THR A 118 -4.17 24.55 4.15
CA THR A 118 -4.06 23.11 4.41
C THR A 118 -4.67 22.32 3.27
N GLU A 119 -5.84 22.73 2.76
CA GLU A 119 -6.46 22.07 1.60
C GLU A 119 -5.69 22.34 0.29
N ILE A 120 -5.12 23.53 0.12
CA ILE A 120 -4.24 23.80 -1.02
C ILE A 120 -3.00 22.92 -1.00
N SER A 121 -2.37 22.73 0.16
CA SER A 121 -1.11 21.96 0.26
C SER A 121 -1.28 20.47 -0.04
N LYS A 122 -2.50 19.93 0.09
CA LYS A 122 -2.82 18.55 -0.32
C LYS A 122 -2.85 18.38 -1.85
N LYS A 123 -2.96 19.47 -2.61
CA LYS A 123 -3.00 19.41 -4.07
C LYS A 123 -1.65 18.99 -4.64
N ARG A 124 -1.68 18.05 -5.58
CA ARG A 124 -0.46 17.46 -6.18
C ARG A 124 0.11 18.25 -7.36
N ASN A 125 -0.62 19.25 -7.86
CA ASN A 125 -0.30 20.00 -9.07
C ASN A 125 0.33 21.38 -8.83
N LEU A 126 0.68 21.71 -7.58
CA LEU A 126 1.39 22.96 -7.28
C LEU A 126 2.82 22.92 -7.83
N SER A 127 3.20 23.96 -8.56
CA SER A 127 4.54 24.18 -9.08
C SER A 127 5.53 24.44 -7.94
N ARG A 128 6.81 24.15 -8.20
CA ARG A 128 7.87 24.39 -7.21
C ARG A 128 8.08 25.88 -6.96
N GLU A 129 7.90 26.71 -7.98
CA GLU A 129 7.95 28.17 -7.87
C GLU A 129 6.84 28.70 -6.95
N PHE A 130 5.61 28.22 -7.13
CA PHE A 130 4.50 28.57 -6.25
C PHE A 130 4.78 28.19 -4.79
N ILE A 131 5.30 26.99 -4.55
CA ILE A 131 5.65 26.54 -3.21
C ILE A 131 6.73 27.46 -2.59
N ARG A 132 7.71 27.92 -3.37
CA ARG A 132 8.74 28.87 -2.88
C ARG A 132 8.13 30.22 -2.48
N ASP A 133 7.25 30.76 -3.31
CA ASP A 133 6.59 32.05 -3.07
C ASP A 133 5.73 32.02 -1.80
N TYR A 134 5.13 30.86 -1.50
CA TYR A 134 4.21 30.67 -0.38
C TYR A 134 4.72 29.76 0.74
N LYS A 135 6.04 29.59 0.85
CA LYS A 135 6.73 28.72 1.82
C LYS A 135 6.32 28.91 3.29
N ASP A 136 5.88 30.11 3.64
CA ASP A 136 5.46 30.46 5.01
C ASP A 136 3.97 30.22 5.28
N LYS A 137 3.18 29.94 4.23
CA LYS A 137 1.74 29.68 4.33
C LYS A 137 1.37 28.22 4.08
N ILE A 138 2.11 27.52 3.21
CA ILE A 138 1.86 26.11 2.90
C ILE A 138 2.11 25.19 4.08
N ASN A 139 1.35 24.10 4.13
CA ASN A 139 1.51 23.03 5.11
C ASN A 139 2.60 22.05 4.63
N TRP A 140 3.79 22.16 5.22
CA TRP A 140 4.95 21.34 4.87
C TRP A 140 4.76 19.85 5.13
N THR A 141 3.94 19.46 6.11
CA THR A 141 3.60 18.04 6.33
C THR A 141 2.89 17.46 5.11
N GLU A 142 1.97 18.20 4.49
CA GLU A 142 1.28 17.77 3.26
C GLU A 142 2.21 17.78 2.05
N ILE A 143 3.06 18.81 1.92
CA ILE A 143 4.08 18.85 0.85
C ILE A 143 5.03 17.66 0.96
N SER A 144 5.47 17.29 2.16
CA SER A 144 6.41 16.20 2.40
C SER A 144 5.84 14.82 2.07
N ARG A 145 4.51 14.68 2.05
CA ARG A 145 3.82 13.44 1.62
C ARG A 145 3.69 13.34 0.11
N GLN A 146 3.95 14.41 -0.64
CA GLN A 146 3.86 14.36 -2.09
C GLN A 146 4.92 13.42 -2.66
N PRO A 147 4.55 12.56 -3.62
CA PRO A 147 5.54 11.72 -4.28
C PRO A 147 6.48 12.59 -5.13
N LYS A 148 7.75 12.19 -5.22
CA LYS A 148 8.76 12.77 -6.13
C LYS A 148 9.14 14.23 -5.83
N LEU A 149 9.35 14.57 -4.56
CA LEU A 149 10.17 15.74 -4.23
C LEU A 149 11.61 15.48 -4.69
N SER A 150 12.20 16.41 -5.44
CA SER A 150 13.59 16.29 -5.86
C SER A 150 14.51 16.54 -4.67
N GLU A 151 15.67 15.89 -4.66
CA GLU A 151 16.67 16.09 -3.61
C GLU A 151 17.10 17.56 -3.48
N GLY A 152 17.26 18.26 -4.61
CA GLY A 152 17.59 19.69 -4.60
C GLY A 152 16.51 20.54 -3.92
N PHE A 153 15.24 20.20 -4.10
CA PHE A 153 14.15 20.88 -3.42
C PHE A 153 14.12 20.56 -1.91
N ILE A 154 14.42 19.31 -1.54
CA ILE A 154 14.51 18.92 -0.13
C ILE A 154 15.68 19.63 0.55
N ARG A 155 16.85 19.74 -0.11
CA ARG A 155 18.00 20.53 0.38
C ARG A 155 17.64 21.99 0.63
N GLU A 156 16.94 22.60 -0.32
CA GLU A 156 16.49 23.99 -0.24
C GLU A 156 15.58 24.24 0.99
N PHE A 157 14.76 23.25 1.35
CA PHE A 157 13.74 23.35 2.39
C PHE A 157 13.92 22.35 3.54
N GLN A 158 15.16 21.96 3.83
CA GLN A 158 15.50 20.92 4.81
C GLN A 158 14.95 21.20 6.22
N ASP A 159 14.89 22.48 6.62
CA ASP A 159 14.42 22.93 7.94
C ASP A 159 12.88 22.95 8.06
N ARG A 160 12.17 22.79 6.94
CA ARG A 160 10.70 22.87 6.88
C ARG A 160 10.05 21.56 6.51
N ILE A 161 10.74 20.75 5.71
CA ILE A 161 10.30 19.43 5.32
C ILE A 161 10.11 18.54 6.56
N ASP A 162 9.03 17.78 6.54
CA ASP A 162 8.78 16.73 7.50
C ASP A 162 9.47 15.44 7.04
N TRP A 163 10.66 15.24 7.61
CA TRP A 163 11.50 14.07 7.35
C TRP A 163 10.79 12.75 7.59
N SER A 164 9.84 12.68 8.52
CA SER A 164 9.11 11.44 8.82
C SER A 164 8.25 10.97 7.64
N ASN A 165 7.69 11.91 6.88
CA ASN A 165 6.78 11.67 5.76
C ASN A 165 7.51 11.40 4.42
N LEU A 166 8.78 11.79 4.28
CA LEU A 166 9.56 11.52 3.07
C LEU A 166 9.86 10.02 2.85
N ASN A 167 9.87 9.24 3.93
CA ASN A 167 10.55 7.95 4.02
C ASN A 167 9.89 6.77 3.29
N TYR A 168 8.65 6.91 2.82
CA TYR A 168 7.90 5.77 2.27
C TYR A 168 7.89 5.71 0.73
N CYS A 169 8.25 6.80 0.05
CA CYS A 169 7.99 6.96 -1.39
C CYS A 169 9.18 7.44 -2.24
N HIS A 170 10.31 7.82 -1.62
CA HIS A 170 11.43 8.44 -2.32
C HIS A 170 12.62 7.49 -2.46
N ARG A 171 13.19 7.44 -3.67
CA ARG A 171 14.52 6.86 -3.90
C ARG A 171 15.54 7.97 -3.82
N PHE A 172 16.40 7.93 -2.82
CA PHE A 172 17.45 8.91 -2.62
C PHE A 172 18.79 8.36 -3.12
N SER A 173 19.62 9.25 -3.66
CA SER A 173 21.01 8.97 -3.94
C SER A 173 21.78 8.73 -2.64
N GLU A 174 22.83 7.93 -2.73
CA GLU A 174 23.72 7.68 -1.58
C GLU A 174 24.39 8.95 -1.07
N GLU A 175 24.71 9.89 -1.97
CA GLU A 175 25.24 11.21 -1.61
C GLU A 175 24.25 12.00 -0.75
N PHE A 176 22.98 12.02 -1.14
CA PHE A 176 21.93 12.67 -0.35
C PHE A 176 21.75 11.99 1.02
N ILE A 177 21.77 10.66 1.08
CA ILE A 177 21.63 9.95 2.35
C ILE A 177 22.83 10.25 3.26
N ARG A 178 24.05 10.35 2.71
CA ARG A 178 25.26 10.76 3.46
C ARG A 178 25.13 12.16 4.02
N GLU A 179 24.65 13.11 3.22
CA GLU A 179 24.44 14.50 3.59
C GLU A 179 23.44 14.63 4.75
N PHE A 180 22.35 13.86 4.71
CA PHE A 180 21.25 13.93 5.68
C PHE A 180 21.15 12.71 6.61
N LYS A 181 22.28 12.06 6.90
CA LYS A 181 22.34 10.81 7.68
C LYS A 181 21.66 10.87 9.05
N ASP A 182 21.63 12.05 9.67
CA ASP A 182 21.06 12.29 11.00
C ASP A 182 19.55 12.58 10.95
N CYS A 183 18.99 12.78 9.75
CA CYS A 183 17.58 13.11 9.52
C CYS A 183 16.79 11.96 8.86
N VAL A 184 17.45 11.16 8.02
CA VAL A 184 16.81 10.07 7.27
C VAL A 184 16.32 8.95 8.19
N ASN A 185 15.26 8.26 7.78
CA ASN A 185 14.82 7.05 8.47
C ASN A 185 15.57 5.83 7.96
N TRP A 186 16.54 5.36 8.75
CA TRP A 186 17.36 4.20 8.42
C TRP A 186 16.58 2.91 8.18
N LYS A 187 15.45 2.69 8.87
CA LYS A 187 14.57 1.53 8.61
C LYS A 187 14.02 1.57 7.18
N SER A 188 13.56 2.74 6.74
CA SER A 188 13.10 2.91 5.35
C SER A 188 14.24 2.80 4.35
N ILE A 189 15.42 3.34 4.67
CA ILE A 189 16.61 3.19 3.82
C ILE A 189 16.93 1.70 3.62
N SER A 190 16.96 0.90 4.69
CA SER A 190 17.24 -0.53 4.64
C SER A 190 16.20 -1.34 3.86
N ILE A 191 14.93 -0.95 3.87
CA ILE A 191 13.87 -1.69 3.17
C ILE A 191 13.84 -1.34 1.68
N TYR A 192 13.92 -0.05 1.34
CA TYR A 192 13.49 0.46 0.03
C TYR A 192 14.63 0.86 -0.90
N GLN A 193 15.80 1.24 -0.38
CA GLN A 193 16.92 1.67 -1.23
C GLN A 193 17.69 0.46 -1.78
N ARG A 194 18.43 0.71 -2.85
CA ARG A 194 19.46 -0.19 -3.36
C ARG A 194 20.79 0.50 -3.07
N LEU A 195 21.60 -0.11 -2.23
CA LEU A 195 22.82 0.48 -1.71
C LEU A 195 24.03 -0.28 -2.28
N SER A 196 25.11 0.44 -2.54
CA SER A 196 26.41 -0.06 -2.93
C SER A 196 27.13 -0.68 -1.74
N ASP A 197 28.05 -1.61 -2.01
CA ASP A 197 28.87 -2.25 -0.97
C ASP A 197 29.65 -1.21 -0.15
N ASP A 198 30.18 -0.17 -0.79
CA ASP A 198 30.89 0.92 -0.10
C ASP A 198 29.97 1.71 0.84
N PHE A 199 28.73 1.96 0.43
CA PHE A 199 27.76 2.57 1.31
C PHE A 199 27.41 1.67 2.49
N LEU A 200 27.25 0.37 2.26
CA LEU A 200 26.99 -0.60 3.32
C LEU A 200 28.15 -0.60 4.33
N ARG A 201 29.41 -0.51 3.89
CA ARG A 201 30.58 -0.40 4.79
C ARG A 201 30.52 0.82 5.69
N ASP A 202 30.18 1.97 5.11
CA ASP A 202 30.15 3.24 5.84
C ASP A 202 29.02 3.31 6.87
N PHE A 203 27.89 2.65 6.60
CA PHE A 203 26.66 2.77 7.41
C PHE A 203 26.13 1.46 7.99
N LYS A 204 26.94 0.41 8.05
CA LYS A 204 26.52 -0.91 8.58
C LYS A 204 25.89 -0.88 9.97
N ASN A 205 26.27 0.09 10.81
CA ASN A 205 25.76 0.23 12.17
C ASN A 205 24.44 1.01 12.24
N GLU A 206 24.10 1.78 11.22
CA GLU A 206 22.84 2.53 11.13
C GLU A 206 21.75 1.71 10.43
N LEU A 207 22.17 0.88 9.46
CA LEU A 207 21.27 0.04 8.69
C LEU A 207 20.64 -1.05 9.57
N ASN A 208 19.34 -1.27 9.36
CA ASN A 208 18.69 -2.48 9.84
C ASN A 208 19.07 -3.64 8.89
N LEU A 209 20.19 -4.30 9.19
CA LEU A 209 20.72 -5.39 8.36
C LEU A 209 19.73 -6.55 8.21
N ARG A 210 18.94 -6.86 9.26
CA ARG A 210 17.89 -7.88 9.23
C ARG A 210 16.87 -7.62 8.12
N LEU A 211 16.34 -6.40 8.06
CA LEU A 211 15.39 -6.01 7.02
C LEU A 211 16.05 -5.88 5.64
N TYR A 212 17.33 -5.53 5.59
CA TYR A 212 18.07 -5.39 4.35
C TYR A 212 18.28 -6.76 3.67
N VAL A 213 18.81 -7.75 4.39
CA VAL A 213 19.14 -9.09 3.83
C VAL A 213 17.90 -9.86 3.37
N GLN A 214 16.74 -9.67 4.01
CA GLN A 214 15.49 -10.29 3.57
C GLN A 214 15.03 -9.83 2.18
N ARG A 215 15.53 -8.70 1.68
CA ARG A 215 15.07 -8.06 0.44
C ARG A 215 16.16 -7.92 -0.61
N ARG A 216 17.41 -8.22 -0.25
CA ARG A 216 18.60 -7.96 -1.06
C ARG A 216 19.54 -9.15 -0.97
N THR A 217 20.07 -9.53 -2.12
CA THR A 217 21.16 -10.48 -2.22
C THR A 217 22.47 -9.76 -1.91
N LEU A 218 23.21 -10.26 -0.92
CA LEU A 218 24.56 -9.84 -0.64
C LEU A 218 25.55 -10.70 -1.44
N SER A 219 26.70 -10.14 -1.79
CA SER A 219 27.80 -10.94 -2.31
C SER A 219 28.46 -11.72 -1.17
N ASP A 220 28.97 -12.92 -1.45
CA ASP A 220 29.68 -13.72 -0.44
C ASP A 220 30.84 -12.95 0.20
N SER A 221 31.54 -12.09 -0.55
CA SER A 221 32.63 -11.27 -0.01
C SER A 221 32.12 -10.31 1.06
N LEU A 222 30.94 -9.72 0.86
CA LEU A 222 30.33 -8.83 1.84
C LEU A 222 29.82 -9.62 3.05
N ILE A 223 29.27 -10.81 2.85
CA ILE A 223 28.84 -11.69 3.96
C ILE A 223 30.05 -12.08 4.82
N ARG A 224 31.17 -12.46 4.20
CA ARG A 224 32.43 -12.74 4.92
C ARG A 224 32.93 -11.54 5.70
N GLU A 225 32.85 -10.35 5.11
CA GLU A 225 33.28 -9.09 5.73
C GLU A 225 32.40 -8.73 6.94
N PHE A 226 31.09 -8.96 6.86
CA PHE A 226 30.11 -8.56 7.88
C PHE A 226 29.63 -9.71 8.78
N LYS A 227 30.28 -10.87 8.73
CA LYS A 227 29.89 -12.09 9.46
C LYS A 227 29.56 -11.89 10.94
N ASP A 228 30.23 -10.95 11.61
CA ASP A 228 30.09 -10.72 13.06
C ASP A 228 28.89 -9.85 13.42
N ILE A 229 28.26 -9.19 12.44
CA ILE A 229 27.11 -8.30 12.63
C ILE A 229 25.86 -8.75 11.84
N LEU A 230 26.03 -9.66 10.90
CA LEU A 230 24.93 -10.14 10.07
C LEU A 230 23.97 -11.03 10.89
N PRO A 231 22.66 -10.87 10.69
CA PRO A 231 21.67 -11.72 11.32
C PRO A 231 21.59 -13.04 10.55
N TRP A 232 22.28 -14.07 11.07
CA TRP A 232 22.48 -15.35 10.40
C TRP A 232 21.21 -16.14 10.13
N GLU A 233 20.15 -15.94 10.91
CA GLU A 233 18.84 -16.54 10.66
C GLU A 233 18.29 -16.10 9.30
N GLU A 234 18.21 -14.79 9.05
CA GLU A 234 17.77 -14.26 7.76
C GLU A 234 18.75 -14.53 6.63
N VAL A 235 20.06 -14.53 6.90
CA VAL A 235 21.06 -14.89 5.88
C VAL A 235 20.82 -16.32 5.41
N SER A 236 20.64 -17.26 6.33
CA SER A 236 20.48 -18.70 6.02
C SER A 236 19.18 -18.99 5.27
N LEU A 237 18.11 -18.25 5.58
CA LEU A 237 16.80 -18.46 4.97
C LEU A 237 16.62 -17.71 3.63
N SER A 238 17.21 -16.51 3.50
CA SER A 238 16.87 -15.57 2.41
C SER A 238 17.94 -15.44 1.33
N GLN A 239 19.19 -15.83 1.60
CA GLN A 239 20.27 -15.77 0.61
C GLN A 239 20.38 -17.11 -0.12
N ASP A 240 20.86 -17.06 -1.35
CA ASP A 240 21.24 -18.25 -2.11
C ASP A 240 22.68 -18.62 -1.71
N LEU A 241 22.83 -19.68 -0.92
CA LEU A 241 24.10 -20.06 -0.32
C LEU A 241 24.58 -21.40 -0.89
N SER A 242 25.77 -21.39 -1.50
CA SER A 242 26.40 -22.64 -1.95
C SER A 242 26.76 -23.54 -0.75
N GLU A 243 26.75 -24.85 -0.96
CA GLU A 243 27.15 -25.81 0.08
C GLU A 243 28.56 -25.56 0.63
N ASP A 244 29.51 -25.16 -0.22
CA ASP A 244 30.88 -24.84 0.21
C ASP A 244 30.90 -23.62 1.13
N PHE A 245 30.05 -22.63 0.86
CA PHE A 245 29.87 -21.50 1.75
C PHE A 245 29.26 -21.94 3.09
N ILE A 246 28.26 -22.82 3.06
CA ILE A 246 27.64 -23.35 4.29
C ILE A 246 28.67 -24.16 5.10
N ARG A 247 29.54 -24.94 4.44
CA ARG A 247 30.66 -25.64 5.09
C ARG A 247 31.62 -24.67 5.78
N GLU A 248 31.95 -23.56 5.13
CA GLU A 248 32.80 -22.49 5.67
C GLU A 248 32.19 -21.87 6.94
N PHE A 249 30.87 -21.67 6.95
CA PHE A 249 30.13 -20.96 8.01
C PHE A 249 29.27 -21.87 8.89
N LYS A 250 29.55 -23.17 8.91
CA LYS A 250 28.74 -24.21 9.57
C LYS A 250 28.40 -23.96 11.03
N ASP A 251 29.24 -23.21 11.74
CA ASP A 251 29.11 -22.95 13.18
C ASP A 251 28.30 -21.67 13.50
N VAL A 252 27.92 -20.89 12.48
CA VAL A 252 27.14 -19.65 12.64
C VAL A 252 25.84 -19.63 11.83
N VAL A 253 25.74 -20.41 10.75
CA VAL A 253 24.49 -20.54 9.99
C VAL A 253 23.35 -21.08 10.85
N CYS A 254 22.13 -20.64 10.54
CA CYS A 254 20.93 -21.19 11.12
C CYS A 254 20.53 -22.45 10.34
N TRP A 255 20.83 -23.63 10.90
CA TRP A 255 20.57 -24.91 10.24
C TRP A 255 19.10 -25.15 9.91
N HIS A 256 18.18 -24.65 10.73
CA HIS A 256 16.76 -24.67 10.43
C HIS A 256 16.44 -23.90 9.14
N GLY A 257 16.97 -22.67 9.00
CA GLY A 257 16.83 -21.88 7.77
C GLY A 257 17.56 -22.48 6.57
N ILE A 258 18.70 -23.13 6.78
CA ILE A 258 19.40 -23.87 5.71
C ILE A 258 18.54 -25.03 5.20
N SER A 259 18.00 -25.86 6.10
CA SER A 259 17.17 -27.01 5.74
C SER A 259 15.84 -26.61 5.11
N GLU A 260 15.26 -25.49 5.55
CA GLU A 260 14.01 -24.95 4.99
C GLU A 260 14.22 -24.31 3.60
N GLY A 261 15.27 -23.50 3.44
CA GLY A 261 15.39 -22.58 2.30
C GLY A 261 16.36 -22.98 1.20
N GLN A 262 17.33 -23.86 1.46
CA GLN A 262 18.40 -24.18 0.50
C GLN A 262 18.12 -25.50 -0.22
N GLU A 263 18.58 -25.62 -1.47
CA GLU A 263 18.64 -26.90 -2.17
C GLU A 263 19.94 -27.61 -1.78
N LEU A 264 19.83 -28.78 -1.15
CA LEU A 264 20.95 -29.51 -0.55
C LEU A 264 21.13 -30.87 -1.22
N SER A 265 22.37 -31.19 -1.58
CA SER A 265 22.69 -32.51 -2.12
C SER A 265 22.72 -33.56 -1.01
N GLU A 266 22.38 -34.80 -1.35
CA GLU A 266 22.45 -35.90 -0.40
C GLU A 266 23.84 -36.06 0.25
N PRO A 267 24.99 -35.96 -0.46
CA PRO A 267 26.31 -36.02 0.19
C PRO A 267 26.49 -34.95 1.27
N PHE A 268 25.98 -33.73 1.05
CA PHE A 268 26.01 -32.67 2.06
C PHE A 268 25.12 -32.99 3.25
N ILE A 269 23.91 -33.49 3.02
CA ILE A 269 23.00 -33.89 4.09
C ILE A 269 23.63 -35.04 4.91
N ARG A 270 24.30 -36.01 4.28
CA ARG A 270 25.07 -37.06 4.97
C ARG A 270 26.17 -36.46 5.86
N GLU A 271 26.90 -35.47 5.34
CA GLU A 271 27.98 -34.78 6.06
C GLU A 271 27.46 -34.06 7.32
N PHE A 272 26.29 -33.40 7.23
CA PHE A 272 25.71 -32.58 8.30
C PHE A 272 24.44 -33.16 8.92
N GLN A 273 24.30 -34.49 8.90
CA GLN A 273 23.11 -35.23 9.35
C GLN A 273 22.67 -34.98 10.80
N ASP A 274 23.56 -34.45 11.65
CA ASP A 274 23.29 -34.15 13.05
C ASP A 274 22.99 -32.67 13.31
N ARG A 275 23.03 -31.84 12.26
CA ARG A 275 22.75 -30.41 12.33
C ARG A 275 21.51 -30.00 11.53
N VAL A 276 21.26 -30.65 10.40
CA VAL A 276 20.09 -30.38 9.56
C VAL A 276 18.77 -30.66 10.28
N ASP A 277 17.74 -29.90 9.92
CA ASP A 277 16.38 -30.14 10.38
C ASP A 277 15.69 -31.17 9.48
N TRP A 278 15.56 -32.40 9.98
CA TRP A 278 15.05 -33.52 9.19
C TRP A 278 13.62 -33.34 8.71
N HIS A 279 12.79 -32.62 9.44
CA HIS A 279 11.42 -32.33 9.00
C HIS A 279 11.45 -31.57 7.67
N TYR A 280 12.24 -30.49 7.58
CA TYR A 280 12.36 -29.74 6.33
C TYR A 280 13.17 -30.44 5.26
N ILE A 281 14.19 -31.22 5.63
CA ILE A 281 14.90 -32.06 4.66
C ILE A 281 13.92 -33.00 3.96
N THR A 282 13.00 -33.63 4.71
CA THR A 282 12.01 -34.53 4.14
C THR A 282 10.98 -33.81 3.25
N ILE A 283 10.50 -32.63 3.67
CA ILE A 283 9.48 -31.88 2.91
C ILE A 283 10.07 -31.26 1.63
N ASN A 284 11.24 -30.63 1.72
CA ASN A 284 11.72 -29.70 0.70
C ASN A 284 12.74 -30.31 -0.27
N GLN A 285 13.44 -31.40 0.11
CA GLN A 285 14.48 -32.00 -0.72
C GLN A 285 13.95 -33.17 -1.53
N HIS A 286 14.52 -33.39 -2.72
CA HIS A 286 14.27 -34.59 -3.51
C HIS A 286 15.30 -35.67 -3.14
N LEU A 287 14.89 -36.63 -2.32
CA LEU A 287 15.78 -37.65 -1.77
C LEU A 287 15.59 -38.97 -2.53
N SER A 288 16.70 -39.65 -2.84
CA SER A 288 16.63 -41.00 -3.39
C SER A 288 16.21 -41.99 -2.31
N GLU A 289 15.54 -43.07 -2.72
CA GLU A 289 15.16 -44.13 -1.79
C GLU A 289 16.37 -44.81 -1.13
N ASP A 290 17.50 -44.88 -1.82
CA ASP A 290 18.75 -45.40 -1.24
C ASP A 290 19.22 -44.51 -0.09
N PHE A 291 19.15 -43.19 -0.25
CA PHE A 291 19.40 -42.25 0.84
C PHE A 291 18.38 -42.40 1.96
N LEU A 292 17.09 -42.55 1.64
CA LEU A 292 16.05 -42.70 2.66
C LEU A 292 16.27 -43.96 3.52
N ARG A 293 16.74 -45.06 2.91
CA ARG A 293 17.11 -46.30 3.62
C ARG A 293 18.24 -46.09 4.62
N GLU A 294 19.16 -45.17 4.35
CA GLU A 294 20.27 -44.88 5.27
C GLU A 294 19.81 -44.16 6.55
N PHE A 295 18.71 -43.40 6.49
CA PHE A 295 18.28 -42.49 7.57
C PHE A 295 16.85 -42.73 8.06
N ILE A 296 16.40 -43.98 8.03
CA ILE A 296 15.05 -44.43 8.43
C ILE A 296 14.59 -43.81 9.76
N ASP A 297 15.48 -43.75 10.76
CA ASP A 297 15.16 -43.28 12.11
C ASP A 297 15.06 -41.76 12.24
N LYS A 298 15.52 -41.01 11.24
CA LYS A 298 15.56 -39.54 11.26
C LYS A 298 14.48 -38.89 10.38
N ILE A 299 13.99 -39.62 9.38
CA ILE A 299 13.02 -39.11 8.39
C ILE A 299 11.63 -38.95 9.00
N ASP A 300 10.97 -37.86 8.61
CA ASP A 300 9.55 -37.66 8.90
C ASP A 300 8.68 -38.47 7.93
N TRP A 301 8.32 -39.71 8.32
CA TRP A 301 7.56 -40.63 7.47
C TRP A 301 6.18 -40.10 7.03
N HIS A 302 5.56 -39.25 7.85
CA HIS A 302 4.30 -38.61 7.49
C HIS A 302 4.50 -37.65 6.32
N GLU A 303 5.46 -36.75 6.46
CA GLU A 303 5.77 -35.76 5.42
C GLU A 303 6.36 -36.40 4.15
N LEU A 304 7.18 -37.45 4.29
CA LEU A 304 7.75 -38.16 3.15
C LEU A 304 6.65 -38.71 2.23
N THR A 305 5.65 -39.35 2.83
CA THR A 305 4.53 -39.99 2.11
C THR A 305 3.68 -38.98 1.33
N TYR A 306 3.61 -37.74 1.81
CA TYR A 306 2.85 -36.68 1.16
C TYR A 306 3.66 -35.97 0.06
N ASN A 307 4.95 -35.73 0.30
CA ASN A 307 5.76 -34.82 -0.51
C ASN A 307 6.61 -35.52 -1.59
N GLN A 308 6.90 -36.82 -1.45
CA GLN A 308 7.78 -37.53 -2.38
C GLN A 308 7.09 -38.72 -3.06
N LYS A 309 7.46 -38.99 -4.32
CA LYS A 309 6.99 -40.17 -5.05
C LYS A 309 7.87 -41.36 -4.68
N LEU A 310 7.26 -42.38 -4.10
CA LEU A 310 7.92 -43.59 -3.66
C LEU A 310 7.54 -44.76 -4.58
N SER A 311 8.48 -45.67 -4.80
CA SER A 311 8.23 -46.95 -5.47
C SER A 311 7.39 -47.85 -4.59
N GLU A 312 6.64 -48.74 -5.23
CA GLU A 312 5.86 -49.76 -4.54
C GLU A 312 6.76 -50.68 -3.70
N GLU A 313 7.94 -51.00 -4.21
CA GLU A 313 8.94 -51.81 -3.52
C GLU A 313 9.38 -51.15 -2.21
N PHE A 314 9.68 -49.85 -2.24
CA PHE A 314 10.05 -49.10 -1.04
C PHE A 314 8.89 -49.01 -0.04
N ILE A 315 7.68 -48.78 -0.53
CA ILE A 315 6.48 -48.72 0.33
C ILE A 315 6.26 -50.06 1.05
N ILE A 316 6.44 -51.19 0.36
CA ILE A 316 6.29 -52.52 0.94
C ILE A 316 7.39 -52.78 1.99
N GLU A 317 8.63 -52.38 1.68
CA GLU A 317 9.78 -52.52 2.57
C GLU A 317 9.55 -51.80 3.91
N PHE A 318 8.99 -50.58 3.87
CA PHE A 318 8.77 -49.73 5.05
C PHE A 318 7.31 -49.61 5.49
N LYS A 319 6.50 -50.63 5.18
CA LYS A 319 5.05 -50.64 5.47
C LYS A 319 4.67 -50.31 6.91
N ASP A 320 5.52 -50.63 7.89
CA ASP A 320 5.23 -50.43 9.30
C ASP A 320 5.44 -48.96 9.73
N TYR A 321 6.13 -48.16 8.92
CA TYR A 321 6.36 -46.73 9.16
C TYR A 321 5.37 -45.83 8.40
N ILE A 322 4.81 -46.33 7.30
CA ILE A 322 3.95 -45.54 6.41
C ILE A 322 2.52 -45.45 6.96
N ASN A 323 1.95 -44.25 6.90
CA ASN A 323 0.53 -44.05 7.18
C ASN A 323 -0.31 -44.46 5.96
N TRP A 324 -0.86 -45.67 6.01
CA TRP A 324 -1.65 -46.26 4.93
C TRP A 324 -2.98 -45.56 4.66
N ALA A 325 -3.53 -44.77 5.59
CA ALA A 325 -4.86 -44.15 5.45
C ALA A 325 -4.92 -43.10 4.30
N PHE A 326 -3.76 -42.64 3.81
CA PHE A 326 -3.69 -41.61 2.79
C PHE A 326 -2.75 -41.94 1.62
N ILE A 327 -2.18 -43.14 1.60
CA ILE A 327 -1.15 -43.49 0.63
C ILE A 327 -1.67 -43.49 -0.81
N ASP A 328 -2.92 -43.92 -1.02
CA ASP A 328 -3.60 -43.93 -2.32
C ASP A 328 -3.90 -42.52 -2.87
N ARG A 329 -3.96 -41.52 -1.99
CA ARG A 329 -4.19 -40.12 -2.38
C ARG A 329 -2.92 -39.43 -2.88
N TYR A 330 -1.76 -39.87 -2.40
CA TYR A 330 -0.48 -39.19 -2.61
C TYR A 330 0.53 -39.99 -3.43
N GLN A 331 0.38 -41.32 -3.50
CA GLN A 331 1.24 -42.20 -4.28
C GLN A 331 0.53 -42.75 -5.52
N HIS A 332 1.29 -42.99 -6.58
CA HIS A 332 0.78 -43.64 -7.79
C HIS A 332 0.96 -45.15 -7.68
N LEU A 333 -0.09 -45.84 -7.27
CA LEU A 333 -0.09 -47.28 -7.01
C LEU A 333 -0.76 -48.05 -8.17
N SER A 334 -0.16 -49.16 -8.55
CA SER A 334 -0.68 -50.09 -9.55
C SER A 334 -1.89 -50.85 -9.02
N GLU A 335 -2.73 -51.30 -9.94
CA GLU A 335 -3.91 -52.11 -9.59
C GLU A 335 -3.53 -53.40 -8.85
N LYS A 336 -2.41 -54.03 -9.26
CA LYS A 336 -1.88 -55.22 -8.58
C LYS A 336 -1.52 -54.91 -7.13
N PHE A 337 -0.85 -53.78 -6.89
CA PHE A 337 -0.50 -53.34 -5.54
C PHE A 337 -1.74 -53.13 -4.67
N LEU A 338 -2.75 -52.44 -5.20
CA LEU A 338 -4.01 -52.19 -4.49
C LEU A 338 -4.79 -53.48 -4.22
N MET A 339 -4.76 -54.47 -5.12
CA MET A 339 -5.37 -55.77 -4.87
C MET A 339 -4.71 -56.52 -3.71
N GLU A 340 -3.39 -56.38 -3.54
CA GLU A 340 -2.63 -57.12 -2.53
C GLU A 340 -2.60 -56.39 -1.17
N TYR A 341 -2.37 -55.07 -1.18
CA TYR A 341 -2.16 -54.25 0.01
C TYR A 341 -3.32 -53.31 0.34
N GLY A 342 -4.39 -53.28 -0.46
CA GLY A 342 -5.53 -52.38 -0.26
C GLY A 342 -6.26 -52.56 1.08
N HIS A 343 -6.13 -53.73 1.72
CA HIS A 343 -6.68 -53.98 3.05
C HIS A 343 -6.02 -53.14 4.16
N LEU A 344 -4.83 -52.58 3.92
CA LEU A 344 -4.13 -51.69 4.85
C LEU A 344 -4.59 -50.23 4.71
N ILE A 345 -5.18 -49.86 3.57
CA ILE A 345 -5.70 -48.53 3.27
C ILE A 345 -7.07 -48.40 3.94
N GLN A 346 -7.10 -47.91 5.17
CA GLN A 346 -8.35 -47.70 5.91
C GLN A 346 -9.04 -46.41 5.45
N HIS A 347 -10.32 -46.52 5.04
CA HIS A 347 -11.16 -45.40 4.59
C HIS A 347 -11.57 -44.43 5.70
#